data_AF-A0A2N5CUE9-F1
#
_entry.id   AF-A0A2N5CUE9-F1
#
_cell.length_a   1.000
_cell.length_b   1.000
_cell.length_c   1.000
_cell.angle_alpha   90.00
_cell.angle_beta   90.00
_cell.angle_gamma   90.00
#
_symmetry.space_group_name_H-M   'P 1'
#
loop_
_entity.id
_entity.type
_entity.pdbx_description
1 polymer ?
#
loop_
_entity_poly.entity_id
_entity_poly.type
_entity_poly.pdbx_seq_one_letter_code
_entity_poly.pdbx_strand_id
1 'polypeptide(L)'
;MTRVSGPRIAVALRYDEPNAPRVVASGRGWVGDKIVETAREHGVPLEENPALAQALSTIPMEEEIPEALYVAVAEILGFILRSAHRN
;
A
#
# COMPACT_ATOMS: atom_id res chain seq x y z
N MET A 1 -6.60 28.28 1.55
CA MET A 1 -7.14 27.29 2.53
C MET A 1 -6.36 26.00 2.39
N THR A 2 -5.21 25.90 3.03
CA THR A 2 -4.42 24.66 3.02
C THR A 2 -5.12 23.69 3.96
N ARG A 3 -5.84 22.68 3.44
CA ARG A 3 -6.33 21.58 4.27
C ARG A 3 -5.09 20.97 4.91
N VAL A 4 -4.98 21.07 6.23
CA VAL A 4 -4.02 20.30 7.01
C VAL A 4 -4.55 18.87 7.00
N SER A 5 -4.25 18.16 5.91
CA SER A 5 -4.32 16.71 5.88
C SER A 5 -3.22 16.24 6.83
N GLY A 6 -3.56 15.44 7.84
CA GLY A 6 -2.58 14.88 8.76
C GLY A 6 -1.45 14.15 8.02
N PRO A 7 -0.34 13.82 8.71
CA PRO A 7 0.82 13.22 8.06
C PRO A 7 0.41 11.98 7.25
N ARG A 8 0.62 12.03 5.92
CA ARG A 8 0.27 10.95 5.00
C ARG A 8 0.97 9.67 5.43
N ILE A 9 0.21 8.59 5.57
CA ILE A 9 0.75 7.24 5.78
C ILE A 9 0.75 6.55 4.43
N ALA A 10 1.88 5.96 4.06
CA ALA A 10 1.99 5.13 2.87
C ALA A 10 2.69 3.83 3.22
N VAL A 11 2.21 2.74 2.65
CA VAL A 11 2.80 1.40 2.78
C VAL A 11 2.85 0.78 1.40
N ALA A 12 4.02 0.26 1.02
CA ALA A 12 4.22 -0.48 -0.22
C ALA A 12 4.22 -1.98 0.08
N LEU A 13 3.46 -2.73 -0.72
CA LEU A 13 3.37 -4.18 -0.63
C LEU A 13 4.01 -4.82 -1.87
N ARG A 14 4.72 -5.92 -1.67
CA ARG A 14 5.17 -6.82 -2.74
C ARG A 14 4.44 -8.15 -2.61
N TYR A 15 3.92 -8.66 -3.72
CA TYR A 15 3.25 -9.94 -3.77
C TYR A 15 4.02 -10.88 -4.69
N ASP A 16 4.69 -11.86 -4.08
CA ASP A 16 5.48 -12.88 -4.77
C ASP A 16 4.77 -14.23 -4.59
N GLU A 17 3.91 -14.61 -5.55
CA GLU A 17 3.18 -15.88 -5.50
C GLU A 17 4.14 -17.07 -5.31
N PRO A 18 3.79 -18.06 -4.45
CA PRO A 18 2.51 -18.26 -3.78
C PRO A 18 2.41 -17.63 -2.38
N ASN A 19 3.38 -16.82 -1.94
CA ASN A 19 3.46 -16.33 -0.57
C ASN A 19 2.52 -15.15 -0.32
N ALA A 20 2.22 -14.86 0.95
CA ALA A 20 1.41 -13.70 1.31
C ALA A 20 2.13 -12.38 0.93
N PRO A 21 1.37 -11.31 0.64
CA PRO A 21 1.96 -10.00 0.39
C PRO A 21 2.83 -9.55 1.57
N ARG A 22 3.96 -8.93 1.26
CA ARG A 22 4.97 -8.47 2.22
C ARG A 22 5.08 -6.96 2.21
N VAL A 23 5.28 -6.36 3.38
CA VAL A 23 5.59 -4.93 3.48
C VAL A 23 7.04 -4.70 3.06
N VAL A 24 7.25 -3.92 1.99
CA VAL A 24 8.60 -3.56 1.50
C VAL A 24 8.96 -2.11 1.78
N ALA A 25 7.97 -1.27 2.04
CA ALA A 25 8.20 0.08 2.54
C ALA A 25 7.03 0.56 3.40
N SER A 26 7.31 1.37 4.42
CA SER A 26 6.30 2.08 5.19
C SER A 26 6.84 3.45 5.61
N GLY A 27 5.96 4.45 5.67
CA GLY A 27 6.38 5.82 5.96
C GLY A 27 5.22 6.72 6.38
N ARG A 28 5.56 7.77 7.12
CA ARG A 28 4.62 8.81 7.56
C ARG A 28 5.14 10.20 7.20
N GLY A 29 4.24 11.14 6.94
CA GLY A 29 4.59 12.51 6.56
C GLY A 29 5.43 12.53 5.29
N TRP A 30 6.58 13.21 5.34
CA TRP A 30 7.49 13.33 4.20
C TRP A 30 7.93 11.98 3.60
N VAL A 31 8.19 10.97 4.43
CA VAL A 31 8.57 9.63 3.93
C VAL A 31 7.38 8.99 3.21
N GLY A 32 6.16 9.15 3.75
CA GLY A 32 4.94 8.66 3.11
C GLY A 32 4.67 9.35 1.78
N ASP A 33 4.93 10.66 1.70
CA ASP A 33 4.84 11.42 0.45
C ASP A 33 5.84 10.91 -0.59
N LYS A 34 7.08 10.62 -0.18
CA LYS A 34 8.12 10.07 -1.07
C LYS A 34 7.78 8.68 -1.58
N ILE A 35 7.23 7.80 -0.76
CA ILE A 35 6.76 6.47 -1.21
C ILE A 35 5.71 6.62 -2.32
N VAL A 36 4.75 7.53 -2.13
CA VAL A 36 3.68 7.77 -3.12
C VAL A 36 4.23 8.40 -4.40
N GLU A 37 5.16 9.34 -4.29
CA GLU A 37 5.85 9.95 -5.44
C GLU A 37 6.58 8.89 -6.27
N THR A 38 7.43 8.08 -5.63
CA THR A 38 8.16 6.98 -6.27
C THR A 38 7.21 5.98 -6.93
N ALA A 39 6.11 5.62 -6.26
CA ALA A 39 5.12 4.71 -6.82
C ALA A 39 4.51 5.25 -8.13
N ARG A 40 4.18 6.55 -8.20
CA ARG A 40 3.67 7.20 -9.41
C ARG A 40 4.70 7.19 -10.53
N GLU A 41 5.95 7.52 -10.24
CA GLU A 41 7.04 7.55 -11.22
C GLU A 41 7.27 6.19 -11.89
N HIS A 42 7.08 5.10 -11.14
CA HIS A 42 7.29 3.74 -11.61
C HIS A 42 6.00 3.04 -12.08
N GLY A 43 4.87 3.75 -12.11
CA GLY A 43 3.59 3.17 -12.51
C GLY A 43 3.05 2.11 -11.55
N VAL A 44 3.48 2.13 -10.29
CA VAL A 44 2.95 1.25 -9.24
C VAL A 44 1.53 1.73 -8.87
N PRO A 45 0.51 0.85 -8.93
CA PRO A 45 -0.86 1.20 -8.57
C PRO A 45 -0.97 1.75 -7.14
N LEU A 46 -1.79 2.78 -6.96
CA LEU A 46 -2.03 3.43 -5.69
C LEU A 46 -3.49 3.27 -5.28
N GLU A 47 -3.71 2.86 -4.04
CA GLU A 47 -5.03 2.74 -3.42
C GLU A 47 -5.09 3.62 -2.17
N GLU A 48 -6.12 4.47 -2.06
CA GLU A 48 -6.30 5.36 -0.91
C GLU A 48 -7.24 4.72 0.12
N ASN A 49 -6.66 4.00 1.08
CA ASN A 49 -7.41 3.44 2.21
C ASN A 49 -6.70 3.78 3.55
N PRO A 50 -7.10 4.86 4.25
CA PRO A 50 -6.43 5.30 5.47
C PRO A 50 -6.43 4.25 6.59
N ALA A 51 -7.51 3.49 6.75
CA ALA A 51 -7.62 2.48 7.80
C ALA A 51 -6.67 1.31 7.52
N LEU A 52 -6.65 0.81 6.29
CA LEU A 52 -5.74 -0.27 5.90
C LEU A 52 -4.29 0.19 5.92
N ALA A 53 -3.99 1.40 5.42
CA ALA A 53 -2.63 1.96 5.48
C ALA A 53 -2.14 2.08 6.93
N GLN A 54 -3.02 2.49 7.86
CA GLN A 54 -2.69 2.56 9.27
C GLN A 54 -2.40 1.17 9.86
N ALA A 55 -3.23 0.17 9.55
CA ALA A 55 -3.03 -1.21 9.99
C ALA A 55 -1.75 -1.83 9.41
N LEU A 56 -1.52 -1.68 8.11
CA LEU A 56 -0.31 -2.18 7.46
C LEU A 56 0.96 -1.49 7.97
N SER A 57 0.87 -0.23 8.39
CA SER A 57 2.02 0.52 8.90
C SER A 57 2.55 0.00 10.24
N THR A 58 1.83 -0.90 10.92
CA THR A 58 2.30 -1.52 12.16
C THR A 58 3.09 -2.80 11.92
N ILE A 59 3.11 -3.30 10.68
CA ILE A 59 3.82 -4.52 10.29
C ILE A 59 5.28 -4.16 10.01
N PRO A 60 6.25 -4.94 10.50
CA PRO A 60 7.65 -4.70 10.22
C PRO A 60 7.98 -4.78 8.72
N MET A 61 9.01 -4.05 8.30
CA MET A 61 9.53 -4.18 6.94
C MET A 61 10.05 -5.60 6.71
N GLU A 62 9.86 -6.07 5.48
CA GLU A 62 10.16 -7.42 5.05
C GLU A 62 9.41 -8.51 5.83
N GLU A 63 8.25 -8.20 6.40
CA GLU A 63 7.33 -9.20 6.97
C GLU A 63 6.06 -9.35 6.13
N GLU A 64 5.53 -10.56 6.15
CA GLU A 64 4.24 -10.88 5.52
C GLU A 64 3.11 -10.24 6.30
N ILE A 65 2.05 -9.84 5.59
CA ILE A 65 0.86 -9.33 6.24
C ILE A 65 0.21 -10.44 7.10
N PRO A 66 -0.45 -10.11 8.21
CA PRO A 66 -1.19 -11.10 8.99
C PRO A 66 -2.46 -11.55 8.26
N GLU A 67 -2.90 -12.78 8.51
CA GLU A 67 -4.11 -13.38 7.91
C GLU A 67 -5.36 -12.50 8.04
N ALA A 68 -5.48 -11.77 9.15
CA ALA A 68 -6.59 -10.84 9.40
C ALA A 68 -6.70 -9.73 8.33
N LEU A 69 -5.64 -9.44 7.60
CA LEU A 69 -5.61 -8.43 6.52
C LEU A 69 -5.65 -9.04 5.12
N TYR A 70 -5.64 -10.37 4.98
CA TYR A 70 -5.60 -11.04 3.67
C TYR A 70 -6.78 -10.65 2.80
N VAL A 71 -8.00 -10.68 3.35
CA VAL A 71 -9.22 -10.37 2.59
C VAL A 71 -9.17 -8.94 2.05
N ALA A 72 -8.84 -7.96 2.89
CA ALA A 72 -8.77 -6.55 2.50
C ALA A 72 -7.70 -6.30 1.42
N VAL A 73 -6.53 -6.93 1.53
CA VAL A 73 -5.46 -6.80 0.52
C VAL A 73 -5.83 -7.53 -0.77
N ALA A 74 -6.43 -8.72 -0.69
CA ALA A 74 -6.86 -9.49 -1.86
C ALA A 74 -7.93 -8.76 -2.68
N GLU A 75 -8.86 -8.06 -2.03
CA GLU A 75 -9.86 -7.23 -2.71
C GLU A 75 -9.21 -6.12 -3.57
N ILE A 76 -8.20 -5.46 -3.01
CA ILE A 76 -7.44 -4.40 -3.69
C ILE A 76 -6.63 -4.97 -4.85
N LEU A 77 -5.89 -6.06 -4.61
CA LEU A 77 -5.13 -6.73 -5.67
C LEU A 77 -6.06 -7.20 -6.80
N GLY A 78 -7.20 -7.78 -6.47
CA GLY A 78 -8.21 -8.17 -7.45
C GLY A 78 -8.73 -6.98 -8.26
N PHE A 79 -8.98 -5.84 -7.63
CA PHE A 79 -9.38 -4.62 -8.33
C PHE A 79 -8.30 -4.11 -9.30
N ILE A 80 -7.04 -4.06 -8.84
CA ILE A 80 -5.91 -3.60 -9.63
C ILE A 80 -5.67 -4.52 -10.83
N LEU A 81 -5.63 -5.84 -10.61
CA LEU A 81 -5.39 -6.83 -11.66
C LEU A 81 -6.48 -6.80 -12.73
N ARG A 82 -7.77 -6.65 -12.34
CA ARG A 82 -8.87 -6.47 -13.29
C ARG A 82 -8.76 -5.17 -14.09
N SER A 83 -8.31 -4.10 -13.44
CA SER A 83 -8.17 -2.77 -14.07
C SER A 83 -6.99 -2.72 -15.04
N ALA A 84 -5.91 -3.46 -14.77
CA ALA A 84 -4.74 -3.55 -15.64
C ALA A 84 -5.01 -4.30 -16.95
N HIS A 85 -5.97 -5.24 -16.98
CA HIS A 85 -6.34 -6.01 -18.19
C HIS A 85 -7.21 -5.22 -19.20
N ARG A 86 -7.40 -3.92 -18.99
CA ARG A 86 -8.35 -3.09 -19.74
C ARG A 86 -7.71 -1.98 -20.58
N ASN A 87 -6.45 -2.17 -20.99
CA ASN A 87 -5.72 -1.28 -21.91
C ASN A 87 -5.51 -1.96 -23.26
#